data_AF-A0A7L9AI92-F1
#
_entry.id   AF-A0A7L9AI92-F1
#
_cell.length_a   1.000
_cell.length_b   1.000
_cell.length_c   1.000
_cell.angle_alpha   90.00
_cell.angle_beta   90.00
_cell.angle_gamma   90.00
#
_symmetry.space_group_name_H-M   'P 1'
#
loop_
_entity.id
_entity.type
_entity.pdbx_description
1 polymer ?
#
loop_
_entity_poly.entity_id
_entity_poly.type
_entity_poly.pdbx_seq_one_letter_code
_entity_poly.pdbx_strand_id
1 'polypeptide(L)'
;IGYRRDLIMKIEHSMAEETREHKEIVSKLKKHVKNFQTFLTEDYKIASAKVAKAEKLYAELVSKNAEFLGYVSKITILNNILFKLDAIRSILKTYRSYLMFVAPLSWRKLHDENLKHLPSNQYQSGEFVTDNDLVETLNIDKMIEVARRELQNPYPAYLYFKRPQQMMYLFRSMELQSREYLLQLSKTDVPYRLLRERIKQLKYTTQKEIEYFQYYIDLLNNEIGRETYNENHLKKNFFRILNTMFYDGVASPSTLKLKICIEYVYEQIFGRCEEGHQNLQDPMKILEVMYEDYNLRLDSLDFNIVNQARKDFFAQDLKTMTNAYKAQREL
;
A
#
# COMPACT_ATOMS: atom_id res chain seq x y z
N ILE A 1 -49.82 140.83 48.10
CA ILE A 1 -50.52 139.87 49.00
C ILE A 1 -51.11 138.68 48.22
N GLY A 2 -51.58 138.83 46.96
CA GLY A 2 -52.10 137.72 46.14
C GLY A 2 -51.07 136.66 45.68
N TYR A 3 -49.90 137.07 45.17
CA TYR A 3 -48.91 136.16 44.56
C TYR A 3 -48.36 135.08 45.52
N ARG A 4 -48.14 135.42 46.80
CA ARG A 4 -47.71 134.44 47.81
C ARG A 4 -48.79 133.40 48.13
N ARG A 5 -50.07 133.80 48.09
CA ARG A 5 -51.20 132.91 48.35
C ARG A 5 -51.43 131.94 47.19
N ASP A 6 -51.19 132.41 45.97
CA ASP A 6 -51.26 131.61 44.74
C ASP A 6 -50.12 130.59 44.64
N LEU A 7 -48.89 130.98 45.04
CA LEU A 7 -47.76 130.05 45.20
C LEU A 7 -48.00 128.98 46.25
N ILE A 8 -48.59 129.35 47.41
CA ILE A 8 -48.98 128.39 48.44
C ILE A 8 -50.05 127.43 47.89
N MET A 9 -51.07 127.93 47.19
CA MET A 9 -52.08 127.09 46.54
C MET A 9 -51.48 126.15 45.49
N LYS A 10 -50.52 126.62 44.68
CA LYS A 10 -49.86 125.80 43.66
C LYS A 10 -48.96 124.72 44.28
N ILE A 11 -48.28 125.04 45.38
CA ILE A 11 -47.49 124.06 46.15
C ILE A 11 -48.43 123.05 46.82
N GLU A 12 -49.53 123.48 47.43
CA GLU A 12 -50.54 122.58 48.01
C GLU A 12 -51.17 121.67 46.95
N HIS A 13 -51.46 122.21 45.77
CA HIS A 13 -51.98 121.42 44.64
C HIS A 13 -50.96 120.42 44.13
N SER A 14 -49.71 120.83 43.92
CA SER A 14 -48.61 119.95 43.48
C SER A 14 -48.31 118.88 44.52
N MET A 15 -48.33 119.21 45.81
CA MET A 15 -48.17 118.25 46.90
C MET A 15 -49.35 117.28 46.95
N ALA A 16 -50.57 117.74 46.68
CA ALA A 16 -51.74 116.86 46.61
C ALA A 16 -51.67 115.91 45.40
N GLU A 17 -51.21 116.39 44.24
CA GLU A 17 -50.98 115.56 43.06
C GLU A 17 -49.84 114.56 43.26
N GLU A 18 -48.70 114.99 43.78
CA GLU A 18 -47.56 114.12 44.11
C GLU A 18 -47.95 113.07 45.16
N THR A 19 -48.74 113.47 46.16
CA THR A 19 -49.29 112.52 47.16
C THR A 19 -50.27 111.54 46.51
N ARG A 20 -51.05 111.97 45.51
CA ARG A 20 -51.96 111.09 44.76
C ARG A 20 -51.18 110.09 43.91
N GLU A 21 -50.19 110.55 43.15
CA GLU A 21 -49.31 109.71 42.35
C GLU A 21 -48.51 108.74 43.22
N HIS A 22 -47.96 109.21 44.34
CA HIS A 22 -47.26 108.37 45.30
C HIS A 22 -48.19 107.29 45.88
N LYS A 23 -49.43 107.64 46.27
CA LYS A 23 -50.43 106.66 46.73
C LYS A 23 -50.78 105.65 45.63
N GLU A 24 -50.85 106.08 44.37
CA GLU A 24 -51.10 105.19 43.24
C GLU A 24 -49.93 104.23 42.97
N ILE A 25 -48.69 104.73 43.01
CA ILE A 25 -47.48 103.91 42.88
C ILE A 25 -47.37 102.91 44.03
N VAL A 26 -47.62 103.33 45.28
CA VAL A 26 -47.64 102.44 46.44
C VAL A 26 -48.74 101.38 46.31
N SER A 27 -49.91 101.74 45.78
CA SER A 27 -50.99 100.80 45.49
C SER A 27 -50.59 99.78 44.42
N LYS A 28 -49.97 100.22 43.32
CA LYS A 28 -49.44 99.35 42.25
C LYS A 28 -48.33 98.43 42.77
N LEU A 29 -47.39 98.96 43.57
CA LEU A 29 -46.33 98.17 44.19
C LEU A 29 -46.89 97.09 45.11
N LYS A 30 -47.87 97.44 45.96
CA LYS A 30 -48.58 96.46 46.80
C LYS A 30 -49.27 95.38 45.97
N LYS A 31 -49.87 95.73 44.82
CA LYS A 31 -50.45 94.75 43.89
C LYS A 31 -49.38 93.86 43.25
N HIS A 32 -48.25 94.41 42.81
CA HIS A 32 -47.15 93.62 42.24
C HIS A 32 -46.52 92.68 43.26
N VAL A 33 -46.29 93.13 44.49
CA VAL A 33 -45.80 92.28 45.59
C VAL A 33 -46.80 91.15 45.86
N LYS A 34 -48.11 91.45 45.92
CA LYS A 34 -49.14 90.43 46.08
C LYS A 34 -49.15 89.42 44.93
N ASN A 35 -49.06 89.88 43.68
CA ASN A 35 -49.03 89.01 42.50
C ASN A 35 -47.77 88.13 42.47
N PHE A 36 -46.61 88.68 42.83
CA PHE A 36 -45.36 87.93 42.91
C PHE A 36 -45.39 86.88 44.03
N GLN A 37 -45.98 87.23 45.18
CA GLN A 37 -46.23 86.26 46.25
C GLN A 37 -47.17 85.14 45.78
N THR A 38 -48.26 85.47 45.07
CA THR A 38 -49.15 84.46 44.49
C THR A 38 -48.40 83.56 43.51
N PHE A 39 -47.63 84.14 42.57
CA PHE A 39 -46.83 83.37 41.61
C PHE A 39 -45.82 82.43 42.28
N LEU A 40 -45.06 82.92 43.28
CA LEU A 40 -44.13 82.08 44.04
C LEU A 40 -44.84 80.94 44.76
N THR A 41 -46.03 81.18 45.32
CA THR A 41 -46.78 80.11 45.98
C THR A 41 -47.32 79.08 44.99
N GLU A 42 -47.73 79.50 43.79
CA GLU A 42 -48.18 78.59 42.73
C GLU A 42 -47.02 77.77 42.17
N ASP A 43 -45.88 78.40 41.86
CA ASP A 43 -44.70 77.72 41.36
C ASP A 43 -44.12 76.74 42.40
N TYR A 44 -44.08 77.14 43.68
CA TYR A 44 -43.70 76.24 44.77
C TYR A 44 -44.63 75.03 44.87
N LYS A 45 -45.95 75.23 44.74
CA LYS A 45 -46.92 74.11 44.73
C LYS A 45 -46.69 73.17 43.54
N ILE A 46 -46.43 73.72 42.35
CA ILE A 46 -46.17 72.91 41.14
C ILE A 46 -44.85 72.14 41.29
N ALA A 47 -43.78 72.79 41.74
CA ALA A 47 -42.48 72.16 41.95
C ALA A 47 -42.57 71.07 43.03
N SER A 48 -43.23 71.35 44.16
CA SER A 48 -43.46 70.38 45.23
C SER A 48 -44.27 69.17 44.73
N ALA A 49 -45.32 69.40 43.94
CA ALA A 49 -46.10 68.31 43.33
C ALA A 49 -45.27 67.45 42.36
N LYS A 50 -44.37 68.08 41.57
CA LYS A 50 -43.44 67.35 40.68
C LYS A 50 -42.44 66.51 41.47
N VAL A 51 -41.85 67.07 42.52
CA VAL A 51 -40.91 66.37 43.41
C VAL A 51 -41.60 65.19 44.09
N ALA A 52 -42.79 65.40 44.66
CA ALA A 52 -43.56 64.31 45.29
C ALA A 52 -43.89 63.18 44.30
N LYS A 53 -44.22 63.51 43.05
CA LYS A 53 -44.45 62.51 42.00
C LYS A 53 -43.16 61.76 41.64
N ALA A 54 -42.03 62.46 41.54
CA ALA A 54 -40.73 61.85 41.25
C ALA A 54 -40.27 60.94 42.39
N GLU A 55 -40.42 61.36 43.64
CA GLU A 55 -40.13 60.55 44.83
C GLU A 55 -40.99 59.29 44.88
N LYS A 56 -42.29 59.40 44.57
CA LYS A 56 -43.18 58.23 44.50
C LYS A 56 -42.73 57.24 43.42
N LEU A 57 -42.43 57.71 42.22
CA LEU A 57 -41.93 56.87 41.14
C LEU A 57 -40.58 56.23 41.47
N TYR A 58 -39.70 56.98 42.13
CA TYR A 58 -38.41 56.46 42.58
C TYR A 58 -38.59 55.35 43.62
N ALA A 59 -39.49 55.53 44.59
CA ALA A 59 -39.80 54.50 45.58
C ALA A 59 -40.37 53.23 44.92
N GLU A 60 -41.29 53.38 43.95
CA GLU A 60 -41.82 52.26 43.16
C GLU A 60 -40.71 51.55 42.37
N LEU A 61 -39.80 52.31 41.74
CA LEU A 61 -38.66 51.77 40.99
C LEU A 61 -37.71 50.99 41.90
N VAL A 62 -37.39 51.52 43.08
CA VAL A 62 -36.54 50.84 44.07
C VAL A 62 -37.20 49.53 44.53
N SER A 63 -38.51 49.55 44.80
CA SER A 63 -39.25 48.34 45.15
C SER A 63 -39.20 47.28 44.03
N LYS A 64 -39.40 47.68 42.77
CA LYS A 64 -39.32 46.77 41.63
C LYS A 64 -37.91 46.26 41.37
N ASN A 65 -36.89 47.09 41.58
CA ASN A 65 -35.50 46.65 41.48
C ASN A 65 -35.15 45.62 42.56
N ALA A 66 -35.66 45.79 43.79
CA ALA A 66 -35.48 44.80 44.86
C ALA A 66 -36.15 43.46 44.51
N GLU A 67 -37.38 43.47 43.97
CA GLU A 67 -38.05 42.25 43.47
C GLU A 67 -37.22 41.58 42.35
N PHE A 68 -36.72 42.36 41.39
CA PHE A 68 -35.89 41.87 40.28
C PHE A 68 -34.60 41.21 40.78
N LEU A 69 -33.86 41.86 41.68
CA LEU A 69 -32.66 41.28 42.29
C LEU A 69 -32.98 39.99 43.06
N GLY A 70 -34.14 39.92 43.71
CA GLY A 70 -34.65 38.69 44.31
C GLY A 70 -34.83 37.56 43.30
N TYR A 71 -35.39 37.84 42.12
CA TYR A 71 -35.52 36.86 41.04
C TYR A 71 -34.16 36.45 40.45
N VAL A 72 -33.25 37.40 40.22
CA VAL A 72 -31.89 37.11 39.74
C VAL A 72 -31.17 36.18 40.71
N SER A 73 -31.21 36.47 42.01
CA SER A 73 -30.61 35.61 43.04
C SER A 73 -31.20 34.20 43.01
N LYS A 74 -32.53 34.07 42.93
CA LYS A 74 -33.19 32.76 42.80
C LYS A 74 -32.74 31.99 41.55
N ILE A 75 -32.67 32.66 40.40
CA ILE A 75 -32.21 32.06 39.14
C ILE A 75 -30.76 31.61 39.26
N THR A 76 -29.88 32.42 39.82
CA THR A 76 -28.47 32.04 40.03
C THR A 76 -28.35 30.80 40.92
N ILE A 77 -29.14 30.72 42.00
CA ILE A 77 -29.17 29.55 42.88
C ILE A 77 -29.65 28.31 42.12
N LEU A 78 -30.73 28.42 41.35
CA LEU A 78 -31.27 27.32 40.56
C LEU A 78 -30.28 26.83 39.50
N ASN A 79 -29.60 27.74 38.81
CA ASN A 79 -28.58 27.41 37.81
C ASN A 79 -27.41 26.65 38.45
N ASN A 80 -26.93 27.11 39.61
CA ASN A 80 -25.86 26.42 40.34
C ASN A 80 -26.28 25.01 40.78
N ILE A 81 -27.52 24.85 41.26
CA ILE A 81 -28.07 23.53 41.61
C ILE A 81 -28.12 22.64 40.36
N LEU A 82 -28.60 23.16 39.23
CA LEU A 82 -28.69 22.41 37.98
C LEU A 82 -27.31 21.96 37.48
N PHE A 83 -26.31 22.84 37.45
CA PHE A 83 -24.94 22.48 37.06
C PHE A 83 -24.36 21.40 37.96
N LYS A 84 -24.58 21.48 39.27
CA LYS A 84 -24.14 20.45 40.21
C LYS A 84 -24.83 19.11 39.96
N LEU A 85 -26.14 19.13 39.71
CA LEU A 85 -26.91 17.92 39.42
C LEU A 85 -26.46 17.28 38.10
N ASP A 86 -26.19 18.08 37.08
CA ASP A 86 -25.72 17.58 35.79
C ASP A 86 -24.32 16.97 35.89
N ALA A 87 -23.40 17.61 36.64
CA ALA A 87 -22.09 17.05 36.94
C ALA A 87 -22.19 15.70 37.68
N ILE A 88 -23.03 15.61 38.71
CA ILE A 88 -23.26 14.35 39.45
C ILE A 88 -23.84 13.29 38.50
N ARG A 89 -24.82 13.67 37.66
CA ARG A 89 -25.43 12.77 36.68
C ARG A 89 -24.41 12.24 35.69
N SER A 90 -23.54 13.10 35.16
CA SER A 90 -22.49 12.71 34.22
C SER A 90 -21.56 11.67 34.84
N ILE A 91 -21.10 11.90 36.07
CA ILE A 91 -20.29 10.93 36.84
C ILE A 91 -21.04 9.60 37.02
N LEU A 92 -22.32 9.64 37.40
CA LEU A 92 -23.13 8.44 37.58
C LEU A 92 -23.35 7.67 36.27
N LYS A 93 -23.46 8.36 35.13
CA LYS A 93 -23.52 7.73 33.81
C LYS A 93 -22.22 7.01 33.49
N THR A 94 -21.07 7.64 33.75
CA THR A 94 -19.75 7.01 33.56
C THR A 94 -19.63 5.75 34.42
N TYR A 95 -20.03 5.80 35.69
CA TYR A 95 -20.02 4.62 36.56
C TYR A 95 -20.99 3.54 36.09
N ARG A 96 -22.20 3.89 35.65
CA ARG A 96 -23.15 2.93 35.07
C ARG A 96 -22.53 2.27 33.83
N SER A 97 -21.98 3.05 32.91
CA SER A 97 -21.35 2.54 31.69
C SER A 97 -20.20 1.59 32.02
N TYR A 98 -19.36 1.95 32.98
CA TYR A 98 -18.26 1.11 33.45
C TYR A 98 -18.75 -0.20 34.09
N LEU A 99 -19.74 -0.14 34.98
CA LEU A 99 -20.32 -1.33 35.61
C LEU A 99 -20.99 -2.26 34.59
N MET A 100 -21.62 -1.69 33.56
CA MET A 100 -22.15 -2.48 32.43
C MET A 100 -21.00 -3.14 31.67
N PHE A 101 -19.94 -2.39 31.32
CA PHE A 101 -18.79 -2.90 30.59
C PHE A 101 -18.08 -4.06 31.30
N VAL A 102 -17.89 -3.96 32.62
CA VAL A 102 -17.24 -5.01 33.43
C VAL A 102 -18.16 -6.23 33.64
N ALA A 103 -19.49 -6.07 33.50
CA ALA A 103 -20.41 -7.18 33.67
C ALA A 103 -20.21 -8.28 32.61
N PRO A 104 -20.50 -9.55 32.95
CA PRO A 104 -20.38 -10.66 32.01
C PRO A 104 -21.19 -10.43 30.74
N LEU A 105 -20.62 -10.83 29.61
CA LEU A 105 -21.24 -10.64 28.29
C LEU A 105 -22.64 -11.29 28.20
N SER A 106 -22.82 -12.45 28.84
CA SER A 106 -24.12 -13.14 28.90
C SER A 106 -25.23 -12.32 29.56
N TRP A 107 -24.88 -11.56 30.60
CA TRP A 107 -25.82 -10.67 31.29
C TRP A 107 -26.04 -9.37 30.50
N ARG A 108 -24.97 -8.79 29.93
CA ARG A 108 -25.08 -7.60 29.08
C ARG A 108 -26.01 -7.80 27.88
N LYS A 109 -25.99 -8.97 27.23
CA LYS A 109 -26.92 -9.26 26.09
C LYS A 109 -28.39 -9.06 26.42
N LEU A 110 -28.79 -9.25 27.68
CA LEU A 110 -30.18 -9.14 28.12
C LEU A 110 -30.54 -7.74 28.64
N HIS A 111 -29.55 -6.96 29.06
CA HIS A 111 -29.76 -5.73 29.84
C HIS A 111 -29.09 -4.48 29.26
N ASP A 112 -28.21 -4.63 28.27
CA ASP A 112 -27.52 -3.52 27.61
C ASP A 112 -28.25 -3.10 26.33
N GLU A 113 -28.47 -1.80 26.17
CA GLU A 113 -29.20 -1.16 25.08
C GLU A 113 -28.44 -1.29 23.75
N ASN A 114 -27.11 -1.13 23.79
CA ASN A 114 -26.27 -1.13 22.59
C ASN A 114 -26.03 -2.56 22.07
N LEU A 115 -25.97 -3.54 22.97
CA LEU A 115 -25.64 -4.93 22.63
C LEU A 115 -26.86 -5.79 22.23
N LYS A 116 -28.10 -5.37 22.53
CA LYS A 116 -29.32 -6.09 22.11
C LYS A 116 -29.52 -6.12 20.60
N HIS A 117 -29.03 -5.11 19.91
CA HIS A 117 -29.23 -4.94 18.46
C HIS A 117 -28.04 -5.40 17.62
N LEU A 118 -26.91 -5.79 18.22
CA LEU A 118 -25.73 -6.26 17.48
C LEU A 118 -25.79 -7.78 17.20
N PRO A 119 -25.56 -8.21 15.96
CA PRO A 119 -25.45 -9.63 15.63
C PRO A 119 -24.21 -10.26 16.29
N SER A 120 -24.34 -11.51 16.72
CA SER A 120 -23.38 -12.24 17.57
C SER A 120 -21.94 -12.37 17.05
N ASN A 121 -21.63 -11.91 15.83
CA ASN A 121 -20.33 -12.09 15.19
C ASN A 121 -19.41 -10.85 15.27
N GLN A 122 -19.84 -9.77 15.93
CA GLN A 122 -19.08 -8.53 16.08
C GLN A 122 -18.72 -8.20 17.53
N TYR A 123 -18.60 -9.21 18.41
CA TYR A 123 -18.09 -9.00 19.76
C TYR A 123 -16.58 -8.76 19.72
N GLN A 124 -16.17 -7.54 19.36
CA GLN A 124 -14.83 -7.08 19.65
C GLN A 124 -14.79 -6.72 21.13
N SER A 125 -13.73 -7.16 21.81
CA SER A 125 -13.34 -6.64 23.13
C SER A 125 -12.95 -5.16 22.96
N GLY A 126 -13.95 -4.29 22.80
CA GLY A 126 -13.74 -2.86 22.63
C GLY A 126 -13.12 -2.25 23.88
N GLU A 127 -12.30 -1.23 23.68
CA GLU A 127 -11.82 -0.39 24.77
C GLU A 127 -13.00 0.39 25.38
N PHE A 128 -12.98 0.58 26.70
CA PHE A 128 -13.95 1.45 27.36
C PHE A 128 -13.65 2.89 26.97
N VAL A 129 -14.37 3.41 25.98
CA VAL A 129 -14.28 4.81 25.61
C VAL A 129 -15.17 5.60 26.56
N THR A 130 -14.56 6.57 27.23
CA THR A 130 -15.32 7.59 27.96
C THR A 130 -15.56 8.71 26.97
N ASP A 131 -16.81 9.00 26.62
CA ASP A 131 -17.12 10.20 25.85
C ASP A 131 -16.62 11.41 26.66
N ASN A 132 -15.56 12.03 26.17
CA ASN A 132 -14.91 13.19 26.79
C ASN A 132 -15.72 14.50 26.57
N ASP A 133 -17.00 14.41 26.23
CA ASP A 133 -17.90 15.57 26.06
C ASP A 133 -18.39 16.14 27.40
N LEU A 134 -17.46 16.28 28.35
CA LEU A 134 -17.71 16.98 29.61
C LEU A 134 -17.80 18.51 29.42
N VAL A 135 -17.58 19.03 28.21
CA VAL A 135 -17.41 20.47 27.95
C VAL A 135 -18.52 21.08 27.07
N GLU A 136 -19.37 20.28 26.40
CA GLU A 136 -20.17 20.83 25.29
C GLU A 136 -21.48 21.53 25.64
N THR A 137 -21.87 21.70 26.91
CA THR A 137 -23.12 22.42 27.22
C THR A 137 -23.04 23.35 28.42
N LEU A 138 -22.29 24.46 28.31
CA LEU A 138 -22.51 25.63 29.20
C LEU A 138 -23.92 26.28 29.02
N ASN A 139 -24.73 25.76 28.10
CA ASN A 139 -26.09 26.21 27.86
C ASN A 139 -27.12 25.37 28.65
N ILE A 140 -27.70 26.00 29.67
CA ILE A 140 -28.71 25.44 30.58
C ILE A 140 -29.92 24.87 29.82
N ASP A 141 -30.38 25.54 28.76
CA ASP A 141 -31.56 25.09 28.01
C ASP A 141 -31.28 23.78 27.27
N LYS A 142 -30.09 23.67 26.66
CA LYS A 142 -29.64 22.43 26.01
C LYS A 142 -29.49 21.29 27.02
N MET A 143 -28.95 21.57 28.21
CA MET A 143 -28.85 20.58 29.29
C MET A 143 -30.22 20.01 29.66
N ILE A 144 -31.23 20.89 29.81
CA ILE A 144 -32.60 20.50 30.14
C ILE A 144 -33.24 19.68 29.01
N GLU A 145 -33.02 20.05 27.75
CA GLU A 145 -33.55 19.31 26.60
C GLU A 145 -32.94 17.91 26.47
N VAL A 146 -31.62 17.78 26.64
CA VAL A 146 -30.93 16.48 26.66
C VAL A 146 -31.43 15.65 27.84
N ALA A 147 -31.57 16.27 29.02
CA ALA A 147 -32.12 15.61 30.19
C ALA A 147 -33.53 15.08 29.95
N ARG A 148 -34.41 15.90 29.37
CA ARG A 148 -35.79 15.54 29.06
C ARG A 148 -35.87 14.38 28.09
N ARG A 149 -35.07 14.38 27.01
CA ARG A 149 -35.04 13.29 26.02
C ARG A 149 -34.64 11.96 26.64
N GLU A 150 -33.59 11.95 27.46
CA GLU A 150 -33.12 10.71 28.10
C GLU A 150 -34.06 10.19 29.18
N LEU A 151 -34.71 11.09 29.94
CA LEU A 151 -35.64 10.72 31.01
C LEU A 151 -37.04 10.35 30.52
N GLN A 152 -37.33 10.51 29.22
CA GLN A 152 -38.65 10.23 28.67
C GLN A 152 -39.01 8.74 28.73
N ASN A 153 -38.03 7.85 28.58
CA ASN A 153 -38.20 6.39 28.67
C ASN A 153 -36.97 5.75 29.35
N PRO A 154 -36.81 5.88 30.68
CA PRO A 154 -35.65 5.32 31.36
C PRO A 154 -35.75 3.79 31.40
N TYR A 155 -34.70 3.11 30.93
CA TYR A 155 -34.60 1.67 31.11
C TYR A 155 -34.46 1.31 32.58
N PRO A 156 -34.97 0.13 32.99
CA PRO A 156 -34.88 -0.32 34.37
C PRO A 156 -33.42 -0.35 34.85
N ALA A 157 -33.20 0.17 36.06
CA ALA A 157 -31.88 0.26 36.69
C ALA A 157 -31.42 -1.12 37.20
N TYR A 158 -31.10 -2.03 36.29
CA TYR A 158 -30.51 -3.31 36.63
C TYR A 158 -29.00 -3.17 36.80
N LEU A 159 -28.50 -3.64 37.94
CA LEU A 159 -27.08 -3.72 38.25
C LEU A 159 -26.69 -5.18 38.43
N TYR A 160 -25.67 -5.63 37.71
CA TYR A 160 -25.10 -6.97 37.89
C TYR A 160 -24.44 -7.10 39.28
N PHE A 161 -23.63 -6.11 39.64
CA PHE A 161 -22.95 -6.06 40.93
C PHE A 161 -23.86 -5.42 41.97
N LYS A 162 -24.34 -6.23 42.93
CA LYS A 162 -25.18 -5.75 44.05
C LYS A 162 -24.35 -5.24 45.23
N ARG A 163 -23.10 -5.71 45.34
CA ARG A 163 -22.21 -5.42 46.46
C ARG A 163 -20.82 -5.03 45.94
N PRO A 164 -20.18 -3.96 46.45
CA PRO A 164 -18.84 -3.55 46.01
C PRO A 164 -17.78 -4.65 46.12
N GLN A 165 -17.93 -5.55 47.09
CA GLN A 165 -17.01 -6.68 47.31
C GLN A 165 -16.94 -7.62 46.08
N GLN A 166 -18.02 -7.74 45.30
CA GLN A 166 -18.04 -8.56 44.09
C GLN A 166 -17.10 -8.00 43.02
N MET A 167 -17.03 -6.67 42.92
CA MET A 167 -16.14 -5.98 42.01
C MET A 167 -14.68 -6.08 42.46
N MET A 168 -14.43 -5.93 43.77
CA MET A 168 -13.10 -6.14 44.35
C MET A 168 -12.58 -7.56 44.09
N TYR A 169 -13.45 -8.57 44.16
CA TYR A 169 -13.09 -9.94 43.83
C TYR A 169 -12.70 -10.10 42.35
N LEU A 170 -13.43 -9.45 41.45
CA LEU A 170 -13.12 -9.45 40.02
C LEU A 170 -11.75 -8.80 39.75
N PHE A 171 -11.49 -7.63 40.33
CA PHE A 171 -10.17 -6.98 40.23
C PHE A 171 -9.04 -7.85 40.75
N ARG A 172 -9.21 -8.47 41.92
CA ARG A 172 -8.21 -9.37 42.49
C ARG A 172 -7.99 -10.61 41.62
N SER A 173 -9.03 -11.11 40.98
CA SER A 173 -8.93 -12.22 40.04
C SER A 173 -8.16 -11.81 38.78
N MET A 174 -8.43 -10.62 38.23
CA MET A 174 -7.69 -10.07 37.09
C MET A 174 -6.22 -9.82 37.43
N GLU A 175 -5.93 -9.31 38.62
CA GLU A 175 -4.57 -9.12 39.13
C GLU A 175 -3.81 -10.46 39.22
N LEU A 176 -4.47 -11.50 39.73
CA LEU A 176 -3.85 -12.82 39.84
C LEU A 176 -3.60 -13.45 38.46
N GLN A 177 -4.53 -13.28 37.53
CA GLN A 177 -4.39 -13.73 36.13
C GLN A 177 -3.27 -12.97 35.41
N SER A 178 -3.19 -11.64 35.56
CA SER A 178 -2.14 -10.85 34.93
C SER A 178 -0.76 -11.19 35.50
N ARG A 179 -0.67 -11.43 36.81
CA ARG A 179 0.56 -11.94 37.44
C ARG A 179 0.99 -13.29 36.89
N GLU A 180 0.06 -14.25 36.77
CA GLU A 180 0.37 -15.57 36.21
C GLU A 180 0.82 -15.46 34.76
N TYR A 181 0.15 -14.61 33.97
CA TYR A 181 0.54 -14.34 32.60
C TYR A 181 1.97 -13.77 32.49
N LEU A 182 2.32 -12.79 33.34
CA LEU A 182 3.67 -12.23 33.38
C LEU A 182 4.74 -13.26 33.79
N LEU A 183 4.37 -14.19 34.68
CA LEU A 183 5.24 -15.28 35.10
C LEU A 183 5.43 -16.34 34.01
N GLN A 184 4.38 -16.65 33.25
CA GLN A 184 4.47 -17.48 32.05
C GLN A 184 5.34 -16.80 30.98
N LEU A 185 5.16 -15.50 30.77
CA LEU A 185 5.96 -14.71 29.82
C LEU A 185 7.45 -14.71 30.19
N SER A 186 7.79 -14.51 31.46
CA SER A 186 9.19 -14.53 31.91
C SER A 186 9.84 -15.92 31.76
N LYS A 187 9.08 -16.99 32.02
CA LYS A 187 9.54 -18.38 31.80
C LYS A 187 9.76 -18.69 30.32
N THR A 188 8.91 -18.15 29.45
CA THR A 188 8.91 -18.47 28.01
C THR A 188 9.82 -17.56 27.18
N ASP A 189 10.22 -16.40 27.70
CA ASP A 189 11.04 -15.43 26.99
C ASP A 189 12.41 -16.01 26.55
N VAL A 190 13.10 -16.72 27.44
CA VAL A 190 14.41 -17.31 27.11
C VAL A 190 14.28 -18.43 26.07
N PRO A 191 13.39 -19.44 26.23
CA PRO A 191 13.11 -20.42 25.18
C PRO A 191 12.70 -19.79 23.85
N TYR A 192 11.90 -18.73 23.88
CA TYR A 192 11.45 -18.04 22.68
C TYR A 192 12.60 -17.35 21.94
N ARG A 193 13.49 -16.65 22.66
CA ARG A 193 14.70 -16.06 22.07
C ARG A 193 15.60 -17.11 21.43
N LEU A 194 15.83 -18.23 22.14
CA LEU A 194 16.63 -19.34 21.63
C LEU A 194 16.00 -20.00 20.39
N LEU A 195 14.68 -20.21 20.39
CA LEU A 195 13.96 -20.71 19.22
C LEU A 195 14.10 -19.75 18.02
N ARG A 196 13.96 -18.45 18.26
CA ARG A 196 14.11 -17.43 17.21
C ARG A 196 15.52 -17.43 16.60
N GLU A 197 16.55 -17.59 17.42
CA GLU A 197 17.93 -17.72 16.95
C GLU A 197 18.14 -19.01 16.15
N ARG A 198 17.64 -20.15 16.63
CA ARG A 198 17.70 -21.42 15.89
C ARG A 198 16.99 -21.36 14.55
N ILE A 199 15.83 -20.71 14.48
CA ILE A 199 15.12 -20.49 13.20
C ILE A 199 15.99 -19.67 12.23
N LYS A 200 16.67 -18.63 12.71
CA LYS A 200 17.59 -17.84 11.87
C LYS A 200 18.77 -18.69 11.37
N GLN A 201 19.40 -19.47 12.24
CA GLN A 201 20.51 -20.35 11.88
C GLN A 201 20.09 -21.43 10.88
N LEU A 202 18.91 -22.03 11.08
CA LEU A 202 18.36 -23.03 10.18
C LEU A 202 18.12 -22.43 8.80
N LYS A 203 17.46 -21.26 8.72
CA LYS A 203 17.26 -20.56 7.44
C LYS A 203 18.57 -20.27 6.71
N TYR A 204 19.59 -19.81 7.44
CA TYR A 204 20.91 -19.54 6.85
C TYR A 204 21.59 -20.81 6.34
N THR A 205 21.50 -21.92 7.09
CA THR A 205 22.08 -23.21 6.71
C THR A 205 21.39 -23.80 5.49
N THR A 206 20.05 -23.79 5.48
CA THR A 206 19.27 -24.24 4.33
C THR A 206 19.57 -23.42 3.08
N GLN A 207 19.72 -22.10 3.22
CA GLN A 207 20.09 -21.24 2.09
C GLN A 207 21.46 -21.62 1.50
N LYS A 208 22.45 -21.88 2.36
CA LYS A 208 23.77 -22.36 1.91
C LYS A 208 23.71 -23.72 1.20
N GLU A 209 22.91 -24.64 1.70
CA GLU A 209 22.73 -25.95 1.06
C GLU A 209 22.10 -25.80 -0.32
N ILE A 210 21.10 -24.93 -0.48
CA ILE A 210 20.49 -24.61 -1.78
C ILE A 210 21.54 -24.05 -2.75
N GLU A 211 22.35 -23.09 -2.31
CA GLU A 211 23.43 -22.51 -3.13
C GLU A 211 24.47 -23.56 -3.52
N TYR A 212 24.82 -24.47 -2.62
CA TYR A 212 25.74 -25.57 -2.89
C TYR A 212 25.18 -26.57 -3.91
N PHE A 213 23.90 -26.93 -3.80
CA PHE A 213 23.24 -27.79 -4.79
C PHE A 213 23.16 -27.12 -6.15
N GLN A 214 22.84 -25.83 -6.20
CA GLN A 214 22.79 -25.08 -7.45
C GLN A 214 24.15 -25.07 -8.15
N TYR A 215 25.23 -24.78 -7.40
CA TYR A 215 26.59 -24.84 -7.91
C TYR A 215 26.94 -26.22 -8.52
N TYR A 216 26.56 -27.30 -7.84
CA TYR A 216 26.84 -28.65 -8.33
C TYR A 216 26.03 -29.01 -9.58
N ILE A 217 24.77 -28.57 -9.64
CA ILE A 217 23.92 -28.70 -10.83
C ILE A 217 24.54 -27.96 -12.02
N ASP A 218 25.00 -26.73 -11.82
CA ASP A 218 25.61 -25.91 -12.88
C ASP A 218 26.93 -26.54 -13.38
N LEU A 219 27.74 -27.09 -12.46
CA LEU A 219 28.97 -27.81 -12.81
C LEU A 219 28.67 -29.06 -13.64
N LEU A 220 27.67 -29.87 -13.24
CA LEU A 220 27.25 -31.04 -14.01
C LEU A 220 26.70 -30.65 -15.39
N ASN A 221 25.91 -29.60 -15.49
CA ASN A 221 25.40 -29.11 -16.77
C ASN A 221 26.52 -28.67 -17.72
N ASN A 222 27.57 -28.04 -17.19
CA ASN A 222 28.74 -27.66 -17.98
C ASN A 222 29.53 -28.88 -18.47
N GLU A 223 29.73 -29.89 -17.62
CA GLU A 223 30.38 -31.15 -18.01
C GLU A 223 29.57 -31.91 -19.06
N ILE A 224 28.24 -32.00 -18.89
CA ILE A 224 27.33 -32.59 -19.90
C ILE A 224 27.43 -31.83 -21.22
N GLY A 225 27.42 -30.49 -21.17
CA GLY A 225 27.58 -29.64 -22.34
C GLY A 225 28.91 -29.88 -23.06
N ARG A 226 30.02 -30.02 -22.32
CA ARG A 226 31.33 -30.36 -22.87
C ARG A 226 31.32 -31.73 -23.56
N GLU A 227 30.74 -32.74 -22.91
CA GLU A 227 30.70 -34.09 -23.45
C GLU A 227 29.82 -34.18 -24.69
N THR A 228 28.68 -33.49 -24.69
CA THR A 228 27.78 -33.41 -25.85
C THR A 228 28.43 -32.69 -27.03
N TYR A 229 29.25 -31.66 -26.76
CA TYR A 229 30.06 -31.00 -27.79
C TYR A 229 31.09 -31.97 -28.37
N ASN A 230 31.81 -32.69 -27.49
CA ASN A 230 32.85 -33.63 -27.89
C ASN A 230 32.28 -34.79 -28.72
N GLU A 231 31.15 -35.35 -28.30
CA GLU A 231 30.41 -36.38 -29.04
C GLU A 231 30.04 -35.88 -30.44
N ASN A 232 29.44 -34.70 -30.55
CA ASN A 232 29.07 -34.11 -31.83
C ASN A 232 30.28 -33.83 -32.72
N HIS A 233 31.40 -33.38 -32.15
CA HIS A 233 32.64 -33.14 -32.86
C HIS A 233 33.26 -34.44 -33.39
N LEU A 234 33.34 -35.48 -32.55
CA LEU A 234 33.82 -36.81 -32.95
C LEU A 234 32.92 -37.44 -34.01
N LYS A 235 31.60 -37.35 -33.84
CA LYS A 235 30.63 -37.82 -34.83
C LYS A 235 30.82 -37.15 -36.19
N LYS A 236 30.98 -35.82 -36.22
CA LYS A 236 31.28 -35.08 -37.47
C LYS A 236 32.59 -35.54 -38.09
N ASN A 237 33.65 -35.71 -37.29
CA ASN A 237 34.94 -36.16 -37.78
C ASN A 237 34.89 -37.59 -38.33
N PHE A 238 34.17 -38.49 -37.64
CA PHE A 238 33.95 -39.87 -38.09
C PHE A 238 33.23 -39.90 -39.43
N PHE A 239 32.10 -39.21 -39.56
CA PHE A 239 31.37 -39.16 -40.83
C PHE A 239 32.16 -38.46 -41.94
N ARG A 240 32.98 -37.47 -41.61
CA ARG A 240 33.90 -36.86 -42.58
C ARG A 240 34.88 -37.88 -43.11
N ILE A 241 35.55 -38.65 -42.24
CA ILE A 241 36.51 -39.69 -42.65
C ILE A 241 35.82 -40.78 -43.47
N LEU A 242 34.63 -41.22 -43.03
CA LEU A 242 33.87 -42.25 -43.71
C LEU A 242 33.46 -41.82 -45.14
N ASN A 243 32.93 -40.61 -45.28
CA ASN A 243 32.41 -40.12 -46.57
C ASN A 243 33.47 -39.56 -47.51
N THR A 244 34.69 -39.29 -47.03
CA THR A 244 35.81 -38.83 -47.87
C THR A 244 36.80 -39.96 -48.05
N MET A 245 37.72 -40.14 -47.11
CA MET A 245 38.84 -41.08 -47.24
C MET A 245 38.40 -42.53 -47.49
N PHE A 246 37.43 -43.02 -46.73
CA PHE A 246 36.99 -44.41 -46.88
C PHE A 246 36.13 -44.61 -48.14
N TYR A 247 35.17 -43.72 -48.37
CA TYR A 247 34.33 -43.76 -49.57
C TYR A 247 35.19 -43.63 -50.84
N ASP A 248 36.06 -42.64 -50.93
CA ASP A 248 36.94 -42.42 -52.08
C ASP A 248 37.89 -43.60 -52.31
N GLY A 249 38.49 -44.13 -51.25
CA GLY A 249 39.48 -45.19 -51.32
C GLY A 249 38.94 -46.60 -51.55
N VAL A 250 37.68 -46.89 -51.18
CA VAL A 250 37.15 -48.27 -51.23
C VAL A 250 35.88 -48.38 -52.08
N ALA A 251 34.95 -47.43 -51.93
CA ALA A 251 33.59 -47.56 -52.44
C ALA A 251 33.25 -46.59 -53.58
N SER A 252 34.15 -45.69 -53.95
CA SER A 252 33.86 -44.70 -54.97
C SER A 252 33.70 -45.36 -56.34
N PRO A 253 32.84 -44.80 -57.21
CA PRO A 253 32.64 -45.36 -58.55
C PRO A 253 33.95 -45.47 -59.34
N SER A 254 34.89 -44.53 -59.15
CA SER A 254 36.19 -44.53 -59.82
C SER A 254 37.08 -45.67 -59.32
N THR A 255 37.16 -45.88 -58.01
CA THR A 255 38.00 -46.94 -57.42
C THR A 255 37.42 -48.33 -57.66
N LEU A 256 36.09 -48.48 -57.61
CA LEU A 256 35.42 -49.74 -57.96
C LEU A 256 35.61 -50.09 -59.44
N LYS A 257 35.51 -49.10 -60.35
CA LYS A 257 35.81 -49.31 -61.77
C LYS A 257 37.26 -49.75 -61.97
N LEU A 258 38.21 -49.08 -61.30
CA LEU A 258 39.62 -49.46 -61.36
C LEU A 258 39.83 -50.90 -60.88
N LYS A 259 39.22 -51.29 -59.76
CA LYS A 259 39.25 -52.67 -59.25
C LYS A 259 38.74 -53.67 -60.27
N ILE A 260 37.55 -53.43 -60.84
CA ILE A 260 36.97 -54.31 -61.86
C ILE A 260 37.89 -54.42 -63.08
N CYS A 261 38.47 -53.31 -63.55
CA CYS A 261 39.40 -53.34 -64.69
C CYS A 261 40.66 -54.16 -64.41
N ILE A 262 41.25 -54.02 -63.22
CA ILE A 262 42.46 -54.75 -62.86
C ILE A 262 42.17 -56.23 -62.66
N GLU A 263 41.07 -56.58 -61.98
CA GLU A 263 40.64 -57.97 -61.84
C GLU A 263 40.38 -58.61 -63.20
N TYR A 264 39.72 -57.90 -64.12
CA TYR A 264 39.51 -58.37 -65.48
C TYR A 264 40.83 -58.67 -66.21
N VAL A 265 41.79 -57.74 -66.18
CA VAL A 265 43.10 -57.92 -66.83
C VAL A 265 43.88 -59.08 -66.18
N TYR A 266 43.86 -59.16 -64.85
CA TYR A 266 44.50 -60.24 -64.11
C TYR A 266 43.91 -61.61 -64.48
N GLU A 267 42.58 -61.73 -64.55
CA GLU A 267 41.91 -62.97 -64.92
C GLU A 267 42.22 -63.41 -66.36
N GLN A 268 42.38 -62.47 -67.29
CA GLN A 268 42.76 -62.80 -68.68
C GLN A 268 44.18 -63.37 -68.77
N ILE A 269 45.09 -62.90 -67.93
CA ILE A 269 46.52 -63.27 -67.99
C ILE A 269 46.80 -64.53 -67.14
N PHE A 270 46.26 -64.62 -65.92
CA PHE A 270 46.57 -65.68 -64.96
C PHE A 270 45.44 -66.71 -64.77
N GLY A 271 44.26 -66.47 -65.35
CA GLY A 271 43.07 -67.29 -65.14
C GLY A 271 42.20 -66.81 -63.96
N ARG A 272 41.02 -67.43 -63.79
CA ARG A 272 40.04 -67.02 -62.77
C ARG A 272 40.57 -67.23 -61.36
N CYS A 273 40.38 -66.22 -60.52
CA CYS A 273 40.64 -66.31 -59.08
C CYS A 273 39.29 -66.59 -58.37
N GLU A 274 39.14 -67.75 -57.71
CA GLU A 274 37.83 -68.19 -57.19
C GLU A 274 37.28 -67.32 -56.04
N GLU A 275 38.14 -66.60 -55.31
CA GLU A 275 37.74 -65.80 -54.14
C GLU A 275 37.80 -64.27 -54.36
N GLY A 276 38.28 -63.82 -55.52
CA GLY A 276 38.55 -62.40 -55.80
C GLY A 276 39.67 -61.81 -54.92
N HIS A 277 40.29 -60.71 -55.36
CA HIS A 277 41.36 -60.09 -54.57
C HIS A 277 40.75 -59.19 -53.48
N GLN A 278 41.17 -59.37 -52.23
CA GLN A 278 40.69 -58.52 -51.11
C GLN A 278 41.21 -57.08 -51.23
N ASN A 279 42.47 -56.92 -51.64
CA ASN A 279 43.12 -55.63 -51.81
C ASN A 279 43.51 -55.40 -53.28
N LEU A 280 43.46 -54.14 -53.72
CA LEU A 280 43.83 -53.75 -55.08
C LEU A 280 45.34 -53.81 -55.34
N GLN A 281 46.16 -53.63 -54.30
CA GLN A 281 47.62 -53.51 -54.41
C GLN A 281 48.29 -54.79 -54.91
N ASP A 282 47.81 -55.94 -54.45
CA ASP A 282 48.42 -57.24 -54.76
C ASP A 282 48.30 -57.59 -56.26
N PRO A 283 47.11 -57.59 -56.90
CA PRO A 283 47.00 -57.88 -58.32
C PRO A 283 47.70 -56.82 -59.19
N MET A 284 47.68 -55.54 -58.79
CA MET A 284 48.41 -54.49 -59.51
C MET A 284 49.92 -54.74 -59.53
N LYS A 285 50.50 -55.08 -58.37
CA LYS A 285 51.94 -55.32 -58.25
C LYS A 285 52.39 -56.56 -59.02
N ILE A 286 51.57 -57.62 -59.03
CA ILE A 286 51.87 -58.83 -59.81
C ILE A 286 51.82 -58.51 -61.31
N LEU A 287 50.81 -57.77 -61.77
CA LEU A 287 50.72 -57.33 -63.15
C LEU A 287 51.91 -56.44 -63.55
N GLU A 288 52.31 -55.52 -62.68
CA GLU A 288 53.46 -54.63 -62.89
C GLU A 288 54.76 -55.43 -63.02
N VAL A 289 55.07 -56.32 -62.08
CA VAL A 289 56.27 -57.17 -62.12
C VAL A 289 56.29 -58.05 -63.37
N MET A 290 55.14 -58.56 -63.78
CA MET A 290 55.02 -59.38 -64.97
C MET A 290 55.18 -58.56 -66.26
N TYR A 291 54.65 -57.33 -66.30
CA TYR A 291 54.89 -56.43 -67.40
C TYR A 291 56.37 -56.06 -67.52
N GLU A 292 57.05 -55.80 -66.39
CA GLU A 292 58.49 -55.55 -66.34
C GLU A 292 59.30 -56.76 -66.79
N ASP A 293 58.98 -57.98 -66.33
CA ASP A 293 59.64 -59.22 -66.77
C ASP A 293 59.41 -59.46 -68.27
N TYR A 294 58.21 -59.19 -68.78
CA TYR A 294 57.90 -59.33 -70.20
C TYR A 294 58.69 -58.32 -71.04
N ASN A 295 58.82 -57.07 -70.59
CA ASN A 295 59.65 -56.06 -71.25
C ASN A 295 61.14 -56.43 -71.21
N LEU A 296 61.65 -56.91 -70.07
CA LEU A 296 63.02 -57.40 -69.96
C LEU A 296 63.29 -58.56 -70.92
N ARG A 297 62.34 -59.49 -71.06
CA ARG A 297 62.43 -60.57 -72.04
C ARG A 297 62.44 -60.04 -73.47
N LEU A 298 61.58 -59.07 -73.78
CA LEU A 298 61.56 -58.42 -75.10
C LEU A 298 62.89 -57.70 -75.41
N ASP A 299 63.46 -57.00 -74.44
CA ASP A 299 64.75 -56.29 -74.59
C ASP A 299 65.94 -57.26 -74.67
N SER A 300 65.83 -58.46 -74.08
CA SER A 300 66.88 -59.50 -74.12
C SER A 300 66.93 -60.30 -75.43
N LEU A 301 65.99 -60.08 -76.36
CA LEU A 301 65.99 -60.76 -77.65
C LEU A 301 67.08 -60.22 -78.57
N ASP A 302 67.91 -61.11 -79.14
CA ASP A 302 68.95 -60.73 -80.10
C ASP A 302 68.32 -60.11 -81.37
N PHE A 303 68.69 -58.86 -81.64
CA PHE A 303 68.21 -58.09 -82.77
C PHE A 303 68.42 -58.80 -84.12
N ASN A 304 69.43 -59.66 -84.23
CA ASN A 304 69.68 -60.46 -85.43
C ASN A 304 68.64 -61.57 -85.62
N ILE A 305 68.27 -62.28 -84.55
CA ILE A 305 67.26 -63.35 -84.58
C ILE A 305 65.88 -62.75 -84.85
N VAL A 306 65.57 -61.60 -84.25
CA VAL A 306 64.30 -60.90 -84.49
C VAL A 306 64.22 -60.38 -85.93
N ASN A 307 65.30 -59.85 -86.50
CA ASN A 307 65.33 -59.46 -87.91
C ASN A 307 65.28 -60.65 -88.87
N GLN A 308 65.87 -61.79 -88.52
CA GLN A 308 65.79 -63.03 -89.29
C GLN A 308 64.35 -63.56 -89.30
N ALA A 309 63.75 -63.71 -88.11
CA ALA A 309 62.36 -64.13 -87.95
C ALA A 309 61.40 -63.16 -88.63
N ARG A 310 61.63 -61.84 -88.55
CA ARG A 310 60.84 -60.84 -89.28
C ARG A 310 60.98 -61.02 -90.78
N LYS A 311 62.19 -61.20 -91.31
CA LYS A 311 62.41 -61.45 -92.76
C LYS A 311 61.76 -62.76 -93.20
N ASP A 312 61.81 -63.81 -92.38
CA ASP A 312 61.19 -65.11 -92.67
C ASP A 312 59.67 -65.02 -92.61
N PHE A 313 59.09 -64.32 -91.63
CA PHE A 313 57.65 -64.07 -91.55
C PHE A 313 57.17 -63.20 -92.71
N PHE A 314 57.90 -62.14 -93.06
CA PHE A 314 57.58 -61.33 -94.25
C PHE A 314 57.71 -62.16 -95.53
N ALA A 315 58.72 -63.02 -95.67
CA ALA A 315 58.87 -63.89 -96.83
C ALA A 315 57.75 -64.94 -96.89
N GLN A 316 57.32 -65.46 -95.75
CA GLN A 316 56.22 -66.41 -95.64
C GLN A 316 54.89 -65.74 -95.96
N ASP A 317 54.60 -64.55 -95.43
CA ASP A 317 53.43 -63.73 -95.78
C ASP A 317 53.44 -63.30 -97.24
N LEU A 318 54.60 -62.98 -97.82
CA LEU A 318 54.72 -62.71 -99.26
C LEU A 318 54.40 -63.98 -100.07
N LYS A 319 54.76 -65.16 -99.56
CA LYS A 319 54.40 -66.47 -100.12
C LYS A 319 52.91 -66.76 -100.00
N THR A 320 52.29 -66.44 -98.86
CA THR A 320 50.84 -66.60 -98.63
C THR A 320 50.05 -65.62 -99.50
N MET A 321 50.50 -64.37 -99.62
CA MET A 321 49.93 -63.36 -100.53
C MET A 321 50.08 -63.75 -102.00
N THR A 322 51.26 -64.26 -102.42
CA THR A 322 51.46 -64.70 -103.82
C THR A 322 50.70 -65.97 -104.13
N ASN A 323 50.54 -66.89 -103.18
CA ASN A 323 49.66 -68.06 -103.31
C ASN A 323 48.18 -67.66 -103.34
N ALA A 324 47.76 -66.66 -102.54
CA ALA A 324 46.43 -66.07 -102.63
C ALA A 324 46.20 -65.37 -103.99
N TYR A 325 47.19 -64.66 -104.52
CA TYR A 325 47.15 -64.02 -105.83
C TYR A 325 47.13 -65.02 -107.00
N LYS A 326 47.80 -66.18 -106.85
CA LYS A 326 47.75 -67.29 -107.81
C LYS A 326 46.41 -68.04 -107.73
N ALA A 327 45.89 -68.28 -106.53
CA ALA A 327 44.54 -68.82 -106.34
C ALA A 327 43.46 -67.89 -106.90
N GLN A 328 43.72 -66.58 -106.98
CA GLN A 328 42.85 -65.59 -107.62
C GLN A 328 42.99 -65.54 -109.17
N ARG A 329 44.03 -66.17 -109.75
CA ARG A 329 44.25 -66.27 -111.21
C ARG A 329 43.91 -67.65 -111.80
N GLU A 330 43.74 -68.67 -110.96
CA GLU A 330 43.24 -70.01 -111.34
C GLU A 330 41.73 -70.19 -111.03
N LEU A 331 41.05 -69.10 -110.67
CA LEU A 331 39.61 -68.86 -110.77
C LEU A 331 39.38 -67.85 -111.89
#